data_AF-A0A436HD49-F1
#
_entry.id   AF-A0A436HD49-F1
#
_cell.length_a   1.000
_cell.length_b   1.000
_cell.length_c   1.000
_cell.angle_alpha   90.00
_cell.angle_beta   90.00
_cell.angle_gamma   90.00
#
_symmetry.space_group_name_H-M   'P 1'
#
loop_
_entity.id
_entity.type
_entity.pdbx_description
1 polymer ?
#
loop_
_entity_poly.entity_id
_entity_poly.type
_entity_poly.pdbx_seq_one_letter_code
_entity_poly.pdbx_strand_id
1 'polypeptide(L)' 'MPIRRKATEAGVLQPSELALLGRVFEQLKLDGQSTDARDSIASRIIANFMAGVTDEAELVSLSRQPLGR' A
#
# COMPACT_ATOMS: atom_id res chain seq x y z
N MET A 1 0.12 27.35 -1.21
CA MET A 1 -0.15 26.44 -2.35
C MET A 1 0.53 27.03 -3.55
N PRO A 2 1.40 26.34 -4.34
CA PRO A 2 1.08 25.11 -5.08
C PRO A 2 2.30 24.18 -5.43
N ILE A 3 2.04 23.06 -6.10
CA ILE A 3 2.93 22.30 -7.02
C ILE A 3 4.14 21.49 -6.46
N ARG A 4 4.68 21.71 -5.25
CA ARG A 4 5.74 20.81 -4.74
C ARG A 4 5.29 19.37 -4.44
N ARG A 5 3.99 19.10 -4.47
CA ARG A 5 3.39 17.78 -4.23
C ARG A 5 3.24 16.90 -5.48
N LYS A 6 3.63 17.39 -6.67
CA LYS A 6 3.43 16.67 -7.95
C LYS A 6 4.73 16.32 -8.72
N ALA A 7 5.91 16.65 -8.20
CA ALA A 7 7.17 16.29 -8.87
C ALA A 7 7.61 14.84 -8.61
N THR A 8 6.99 14.18 -7.64
CA THR A 8 7.22 12.78 -7.29
C THR A 8 5.96 12.00 -7.63
N GLU A 9 5.51 12.02 -8.90
CA GLU A 9 4.43 11.15 -9.42
C GLU A 9 4.89 10.31 -10.64
N ALA A 10 6.13 10.47 -11.11
CA ALA A 10 6.70 9.72 -12.26
C ALA A 10 7.96 8.88 -11.90
N GLY A 11 8.30 8.81 -10.61
CA GLY A 11 9.48 8.14 -10.04
C GLY A 11 9.46 8.13 -8.50
N VAL A 12 8.26 8.04 -7.92
CA VAL A 12 7.94 8.29 -6.49
C VAL A 12 8.41 7.20 -5.57
N LEU A 13 8.27 5.97 -6.05
CA LEU A 13 8.53 4.76 -5.31
C LEU A 13 9.80 4.17 -5.90
N GLN A 14 10.84 4.11 -5.09
CA GLN A 14 12.05 3.37 -5.39
C GLN A 14 11.70 1.90 -5.66
N PRO A 15 12.52 1.18 -6.45
CA PRO A 15 12.32 -0.25 -6.68
C PRO A 15 12.20 -1.07 -5.39
N SER A 16 12.90 -0.65 -4.34
CA SER A 16 12.83 -1.19 -2.98
C SER A 16 11.45 -0.99 -2.33
N GLU A 17 10.83 0.17 -2.51
CA GLU A 17 9.48 0.48 -2.00
C GLU A 17 8.41 -0.30 -2.78
N LEU A 18 8.55 -0.38 -4.11
CA LEU A 18 7.69 -1.24 -4.94
C LEU A 18 7.80 -2.73 -4.54
N ALA A 19 9.02 -3.21 -4.27
CA ALA A 19 9.24 -4.58 -3.81
C ALA A 19 8.62 -4.83 -2.43
N LEU A 20 8.70 -3.86 -1.51
CA LEU A 20 8.04 -3.91 -0.21
C LEU A 20 6.52 -4.01 -0.36
N LEU A 21 5.91 -3.09 -1.09
CA LEU A 21 4.45 -3.06 -1.29
C LEU A 21 3.95 -4.35 -1.97
N GLY A 22 4.73 -4.88 -2.92
CA GLY A 22 4.45 -6.16 -3.56
C GLY A 22 4.45 -7.34 -2.57
N ARG A 23 5.46 -7.44 -1.70
CA ARG A 23 5.51 -8.50 -0.67
C ARG A 23 4.36 -8.40 0.33
N VAL A 24 4.05 -7.19 0.79
CA VAL A 24 2.91 -6.93 1.71
C VAL A 24 1.60 -7.35 1.05
N PHE A 25 1.41 -6.98 -0.23
CA PHE A 25 0.22 -7.36 -0.98
C PHE A 25 0.09 -8.88 -1.14
N GLU A 26 1.17 -9.56 -1.51
CA GLU A 26 1.19 -11.02 -1.64
C GLU A 26 0.91 -11.75 -0.32
N GLN A 27 1.32 -11.19 0.82
CA GLN A 27 1.00 -11.75 2.15
C GLN A 27 -0.46 -11.53 2.56
N LEU A 28 -1.11 -10.50 2.03
CA LEU A 28 -2.49 -10.13 2.38
C LEU A 28 -3.52 -10.65 1.40
N LYS A 29 -3.15 -10.91 0.14
CA LYS A 29 -4.05 -11.56 -0.82
C LYS A 29 -4.34 -12.97 -0.32
N LEU A 30 -5.60 -13.36 -0.36
CA LEU A 30 -6.01 -14.75 -0.18
C LEU A 30 -6.32 -15.34 -1.57
N ASP A 31 -5.87 -16.56 -1.81
CA ASP A 31 -6.22 -17.31 -3.01
C ASP A 31 -7.74 -17.39 -3.15
N GLY A 32 -8.26 -17.02 -4.33
CA GLY A 32 -9.70 -16.97 -4.60
C GLY A 32 -10.43 -15.66 -4.29
N GLN A 33 -9.74 -14.59 -3.85
CA GLN A 33 -10.40 -13.28 -3.66
C GLN A 33 -10.82 -12.63 -4.99
N SER A 34 -12.02 -12.03 -4.98
CA SER A 34 -12.52 -11.16 -6.06
C SER A 34 -11.59 -9.97 -6.30
N THR A 35 -11.55 -9.47 -7.53
CA THR A 35 -10.73 -8.31 -7.93
C THR A 35 -10.98 -7.09 -7.03
N ASP A 36 -12.23 -6.84 -6.65
CA ASP A 36 -12.62 -5.74 -5.76
C ASP A 36 -11.98 -5.83 -4.35
N ALA A 37 -11.93 -7.04 -3.79
CA ALA A 37 -11.28 -7.27 -2.50
C ALA A 37 -9.76 -7.03 -2.58
N ARG A 38 -9.15 -7.38 -3.72
CA ARG A 38 -7.74 -7.12 -3.99
C ARG A 38 -7.46 -5.63 -4.12
N ASP A 39 -8.29 -4.89 -4.86
CA ASP A 39 -8.17 -3.44 -5.00
C ASP A 39 -8.33 -2.70 -3.67
N SER A 40 -9.24 -3.20 -2.80
CA SER A 40 -9.39 -2.70 -1.44
C SER A 40 -8.15 -2.93 -0.57
N ILE A 41 -7.49 -4.09 -0.70
CA ILE A 41 -6.23 -4.38 0.01
C ILE A 41 -5.10 -3.49 -0.51
N ALA A 42 -4.95 -3.36 -1.82
CA ALA A 42 -3.93 -2.51 -2.43
C ALA A 42 -4.07 -1.05 -1.99
N SER A 43 -5.31 -0.53 -2.00
CA SER A 43 -5.59 0.84 -1.55
C SER A 43 -5.20 1.07 -0.08
N ARG A 44 -5.45 0.09 0.80
CA ARG A 44 -5.05 0.15 2.22
C ARG A 44 -3.54 0.19 2.40
N ILE A 45 -2.83 -0.69 1.69
CA ILE A 45 -1.37 -0.75 1.75
C ILE A 45 -0.78 0.60 1.31
N ILE A 46 -1.26 1.17 0.21
CA ILE A 46 -0.79 2.46 -0.31
C ILE A 46 -1.13 3.59 0.68
N ALA A 47 -2.33 3.61 1.26
CA ALA A 47 -2.72 4.63 2.24
C ALA A 47 -1.85 4.60 3.50
N ASN A 48 -1.58 3.42 4.07
CA ASN A 48 -0.71 3.27 5.23
C ASN A 48 0.75 3.64 4.90
N PHE A 49 1.23 3.28 3.72
CA PHE A 49 2.55 3.67 3.26
C PHE A 49 2.69 5.19 3.10
N MET A 50 1.69 5.85 2.50
CA MET A 50 1.64 7.31 2.39
C MET A 50 1.51 8.02 3.74
N ALA A 51 0.99 7.34 4.77
CA ALA A 51 0.98 7.84 6.15
C ALA A 51 2.38 7.76 6.83
N GLY A 52 3.38 7.22 6.14
CA GLY A 52 4.77 7.10 6.60
C GLY A 52 5.13 5.72 7.15
N VAL A 53 4.23 4.74 7.08
CA VAL A 53 4.50 3.37 7.53
C VAL A 53 5.36 2.67 6.48
N THR A 54 6.61 2.38 6.83
CA THR A 54 7.60 1.74 5.94
C THR A 54 8.03 0.37 6.43
N ASP A 55 7.67 -0.01 7.66
CA ASP A 55 7.91 -1.36 8.18
C ASP A 55 6.94 -2.37 7.54
N GLU A 56 7.49 -3.50 7.09
CA GLU A 56 6.74 -4.53 6.38
C GLU A 56 5.68 -5.19 7.29
N ALA A 57 6.06 -5.53 8.52
CA ALA A 57 5.16 -6.21 9.45
C ALA A 57 4.05 -5.27 9.93
N GLU A 58 4.39 -4.00 10.14
CA GLU A 58 3.42 -2.95 10.50
C GLU A 58 2.44 -2.69 9.36
N LEU A 59 2.93 -2.55 8.11
CA LEU A 59 2.07 -2.39 6.93
C LEU A 59 1.11 -3.57 6.76
N VAL A 60 1.60 -4.80 6.94
CA VAL A 60 0.79 -6.00 6.89
C VAL A 60 -0.28 -5.97 7.98
N SER A 61 0.08 -5.62 9.21
CA SER A 61 -0.86 -5.57 10.34
C SER A 61 -1.97 -4.54 10.13
N LEU A 62 -1.60 -3.31 9.75
CA LEU A 62 -2.53 -2.20 9.55
C LEU A 62 -3.43 -2.41 8.34
N SER A 63 -2.90 -2.98 7.25
CA SER A 63 -3.66 -3.20 6.01
C SER A 63 -4.57 -4.42 6.06
N ARG A 64 -4.38 -5.31 7.05
CA ARG A 64 -5.26 -6.45 7.31
C ARG A 64 -6.64 -6.02 7.81
N GLN A 65 -6.71 -4.89 8.53
CA GLN A 65 -7.96 -4.35 9.03
C GLN A 65 -8.61 -3.44 7.97
N PRO A 66 -9.95 -3.41 7.88
CA PRO A 66 -10.64 -2.42 7.06
C PRO A 66 -10.34 -0.99 7.58
N LEU A 67 -10.16 -0.04 6.66
CA LEU A 67 -10.03 1.38 6.98
C LEU A 67 -11.39 1.88 7.48
N GLY A 68 -11.59 1.83 8.79
CA GLY A 68 -12.80 2.32 9.44
C GLY A 68 -13.93 1.29 9.51
N ARG A 69 -14.63 1.34 10.64
CA ARG A 69 -15.98 0.81 10.82
C ARG A 69 -16.97 1.87 10.36
#